data_AF-A0A7X7LK98-F1
#
_entry.id   AF-A0A7X7LK98-F1
#
_cell.length_a   1.000
_cell.length_b   1.000
_cell.length_c   1.000
_cell.angle_alpha   90.00
_cell.angle_beta   90.00
_cell.angle_gamma   90.00
#
_symmetry.space_group_name_H-M   'P 1'
#
loop_
_entity.id
_entity.type
_entity.pdbx_description
1 polymer ?
#
loop_
_entity_poly.entity_id
_entity_poly.type
_entity_poly.pdbx_seq_one_letter_code
_entity_poly.pdbx_strand_id
1 'polypeptide(L)'
;QKEEQAGILTNTLLGVSSVQALIFNIFLIAVIPAIGEEFIFRGIILQIFKDWTKNAHLAIWISAILFSGFHLQFFGFLPRMLLGVLFGYMVYYSGNIWVPVFAHFVNNAAAVLFFYLNHNQITSNNIDNIGTGQNDYWLAIVSALIVFALMFLMRRHELKIRNPYKLN
;
A
#
# COMPACT_ATOMS: atom_id res chain seq x y z
N GLN A 1 -11.27 -15.32 16.26
CA GLN A 1 -10.72 -16.60 15.74
C GLN A 1 -9.93 -16.44 14.44
N LYS A 2 -10.51 -16.06 13.28
CA LYS A 2 -9.73 -15.92 12.03
C LYS A 2 -8.65 -14.81 12.07
N GLU A 3 -8.98 -13.65 12.61
CA GLU A 3 -8.05 -12.52 12.78
C GLU A 3 -6.87 -12.87 13.71
N GLU A 4 -7.17 -13.58 14.80
CA GLU A 4 -6.17 -14.07 15.75
C GLU A 4 -5.21 -15.09 15.12
N GLN A 5 -5.73 -16.05 14.34
CA GLN A 5 -4.91 -17.00 13.59
C GLN A 5 -4.00 -16.31 12.57
N ALA A 6 -4.51 -15.30 11.86
CA ALA A 6 -3.71 -14.51 10.93
C ALA A 6 -2.60 -13.72 11.65
N GLY A 7 -2.89 -13.19 12.83
CA GLY A 7 -1.90 -12.51 13.67
C GLY A 7 -0.79 -13.44 14.14
N ILE A 8 -1.14 -14.64 14.63
CA ILE A 8 -0.17 -15.67 15.05
C ILE A 8 0.73 -16.08 13.88
N LEU A 9 0.15 -16.33 12.70
CA LEU A 9 0.91 -16.70 11.50
C LEU A 9 1.88 -15.58 11.11
N THR A 10 1.40 -14.34 11.08
CA THR A 10 2.22 -13.18 10.73
C THR A 10 3.41 -13.03 11.69
N ASN A 11 3.17 -13.10 13.00
CA ASN A 11 4.23 -12.99 13.99
C ASN A 11 5.23 -14.16 13.89
N THR A 12 4.76 -15.37 13.60
CA THR A 12 5.62 -16.55 13.43
C THR A 12 6.50 -16.44 12.20
N LEU A 13 5.94 -15.97 11.07
CA LEU A 13 6.71 -15.80 9.84
C LEU A 13 7.72 -14.67 9.96
N LEU A 14 7.35 -13.54 10.57
CA LEU A 14 8.21 -12.36 10.66
C LEU A 14 9.24 -12.44 11.80
N GLY A 15 9.01 -13.26 12.82
CA GLY A 15 9.87 -13.45 14.01
C GLY A 15 11.15 -14.24 13.73
N VAL A 16 11.96 -13.76 12.80
CA VAL A 16 13.21 -14.39 12.37
C VAL A 16 14.41 -13.50 12.68
N SER A 17 15.55 -14.13 12.97
CA SER A 17 16.80 -13.45 13.31
C SER A 17 17.89 -13.54 12.25
N SER A 18 17.68 -14.35 11.20
CA SER A 18 18.65 -14.49 10.10
C SER A 18 18.31 -13.59 8.91
N VAL A 19 19.35 -13.01 8.30
CA VAL A 19 19.21 -12.19 7.09
C VAL A 19 18.65 -13.01 5.92
N GLN A 20 19.00 -14.30 5.83
CA GLN A 20 18.43 -15.19 4.82
C GLN A 20 16.91 -15.34 4.97
N ALA A 21 16.42 -15.51 6.19
CA ALA A 21 14.99 -15.58 6.46
C ALA A 21 14.29 -14.23 6.22
N LEU A 22 14.95 -13.10 6.52
CA LEU A 22 14.45 -11.78 6.16
C LEU A 22 14.25 -11.64 4.64
N ILE A 23 15.24 -12.01 3.83
CA ILE A 23 15.13 -11.95 2.36
C ILE A 23 13.97 -12.83 1.88
N PHE A 24 13.84 -14.02 2.43
CA PHE A 24 12.71 -14.91 2.12
C PHE A 24 11.36 -14.28 2.48
N ASN A 25 11.25 -13.65 3.66
CA ASN A 25 10.04 -12.96 4.08
C ASN A 25 9.69 -11.76 3.19
N ILE A 26 10.68 -10.96 2.75
CA ILE A 26 10.46 -9.87 1.80
C ILE A 26 9.89 -10.42 0.49
N PHE A 27 10.43 -11.51 -0.02
CA PHE A 27 9.91 -12.15 -1.22
C PHE A 27 8.46 -12.64 -1.02
N LEU A 28 8.20 -13.37 0.07
CA LEU A 28 6.91 -14.00 0.33
C LEU A 28 5.80 -13.01 0.69
N ILE A 29 6.10 -11.97 1.48
CA ILE A 29 5.11 -11.07 2.10
C ILE A 29 5.06 -9.69 1.40
N ALA A 30 6.13 -9.29 0.71
CA ALA A 30 6.15 -8.03 -0.03
C ALA A 30 6.04 -8.24 -1.55
N VAL A 31 6.88 -9.07 -2.16
CA VAL A 31 6.94 -9.18 -3.63
C VAL A 31 5.72 -9.91 -4.19
N ILE A 32 5.43 -11.12 -3.69
CA ILE A 32 4.32 -11.94 -4.20
C ILE A 32 2.98 -11.21 -4.06
N PRO A 33 2.61 -10.66 -2.88
CA PRO A 33 1.33 -9.95 -2.74
C PRO A 33 1.27 -8.68 -3.57
N ALA A 34 2.35 -7.89 -3.63
CA ALA A 34 2.36 -6.67 -4.42
C ALA A 34 2.09 -6.91 -5.91
N ILE A 35 2.57 -8.02 -6.48
CA ILE A 35 2.25 -8.39 -7.86
C ILE A 35 0.84 -8.97 -7.93
N GLY A 36 0.55 -10.02 -7.15
CA GLY A 36 -0.73 -10.74 -7.24
C GLY A 36 -1.94 -9.85 -6.97
N GLU A 37 -1.91 -9.11 -5.86
CA GLU A 37 -3.02 -8.28 -5.43
C GLU A 37 -3.21 -7.08 -6.37
N GLU A 38 -2.16 -6.40 -6.80
CA GLU A 38 -2.33 -5.28 -7.74
C GLU A 38 -2.89 -5.74 -9.09
N PHE A 39 -2.44 -6.87 -9.64
CA PHE A 39 -3.00 -7.40 -10.88
C PHE A 39 -4.47 -7.79 -10.73
N ILE A 40 -4.87 -8.39 -9.61
CA ILE A 40 -6.26 -8.75 -9.35
C ILE A 40 -7.12 -7.50 -9.12
N PHE A 41 -6.73 -6.64 -8.17
CA PHE A 41 -7.57 -5.52 -7.76
C PHE A 41 -7.55 -4.37 -8.77
N ARG A 42 -6.38 -4.01 -9.33
CA ARG A 42 -6.25 -2.85 -10.24
C ARG A 42 -6.36 -3.26 -11.69
N GLY A 43 -5.86 -4.43 -12.05
CA GLY A 43 -5.96 -4.97 -13.40
C GLY A 43 -7.36 -5.50 -13.74
N ILE A 44 -8.03 -6.17 -12.80
CA ILE A 44 -9.31 -6.85 -13.07
C ILE A 44 -10.47 -6.13 -12.37
N ILE A 45 -10.50 -6.09 -11.04
CA ILE A 45 -11.67 -5.63 -10.27
C ILE A 45 -11.98 -4.15 -10.56
N LEU A 46 -10.98 -3.28 -10.51
CA LEU A 46 -11.13 -1.85 -10.82
C LEU A 46 -11.68 -1.64 -12.23
N GLN A 47 -11.21 -2.41 -13.22
CA GLN A 47 -11.66 -2.28 -14.61
C GLN A 47 -13.12 -2.73 -14.76
N ILE A 48 -13.51 -3.85 -14.14
CA ILE A 48 -14.92 -4.31 -14.12
C ILE A 48 -15.84 -3.23 -13.54
N PHE A 49 -15.50 -2.69 -12.37
CA PHE A 49 -16.34 -1.67 -11.73
C PHE A 49 -16.33 -0.33 -12.48
N LYS A 50 -15.22 0.02 -13.14
CA LYS A 50 -15.15 1.20 -14.01
C LYS A 50 -16.11 1.05 -15.18
N ASP A 51 -16.20 -0.14 -15.78
CA ASP A 51 -17.11 -0.41 -16.89
C ASP A 51 -18.57 -0.47 -16.45
N TRP A 52 -18.87 -0.95 -15.24
CA TRP A 52 -20.22 -0.98 -14.70
C TRP A 52 -20.73 0.38 -14.24
N THR A 53 -19.92 1.10 -13.47
CA THR A 53 -20.33 2.38 -12.87
C THR A 53 -20.17 3.57 -13.82
N LYS A 54 -19.39 3.41 -14.89
CA LYS A 54 -18.93 4.49 -15.78
C LYS A 54 -18.24 5.65 -15.03
N ASN A 55 -17.76 5.39 -13.81
CA ASN A 55 -17.12 6.37 -12.95
C ASN A 55 -15.86 5.78 -12.31
N ALA A 56 -14.69 6.25 -12.76
CA ALA A 56 -13.41 5.75 -12.28
C ALA A 56 -13.19 5.97 -10.78
N HIS A 57 -13.69 7.08 -10.22
CA HIS A 57 -13.55 7.37 -8.79
C HIS A 57 -14.35 6.37 -7.95
N LEU A 58 -15.59 6.10 -8.36
CA LEU A 58 -16.42 5.12 -7.67
C LEU A 58 -15.83 3.71 -7.77
N ALA A 59 -15.31 3.33 -8.94
CA ALA A 59 -14.62 2.06 -9.13
C ALA A 59 -13.37 1.91 -8.24
N ILE A 60 -12.58 2.97 -8.08
CA ILE A 60 -11.41 2.98 -7.18
C ILE A 60 -11.85 2.72 -5.73
N TRP A 61 -12.88 3.42 -5.25
CA TRP A 61 -13.37 3.24 -3.88
C TRP A 61 -13.91 1.83 -3.64
N ILE A 62 -14.70 1.29 -4.59
CA ILE A 62 -15.21 -0.09 -4.49
C ILE A 62 -14.06 -1.09 -4.46
N SER A 63 -13.10 -0.97 -5.39
CA SER A 63 -11.93 -1.86 -5.43
C SER A 63 -11.10 -1.78 -4.14
N ALA A 64 -10.95 -0.60 -3.55
CA ALA A 64 -10.20 -0.40 -2.31
C ALA A 64 -10.91 -1.01 -1.08
N ILE A 65 -12.23 -0.90 -1.02
CA ILE A 65 -13.06 -1.56 0.01
C ILE A 65 -12.92 -3.07 -0.10
N LEU A 66 -13.01 -3.63 -1.31
CA LEU A 66 -12.86 -5.07 -1.54
C LEU A 66 -11.45 -5.56 -1.21
N PHE A 67 -10.42 -4.79 -1.59
CA PHE A 67 -9.02 -5.05 -1.24
C PHE A 67 -8.81 -5.15 0.26
N SER A 68 -9.32 -4.16 1.01
CA SER A 68 -9.19 -4.16 2.47
C SER A 68 -10.04 -5.27 3.12
N GLY A 69 -11.25 -5.50 2.61
CA GLY A 69 -12.16 -6.54 3.08
C GLY A 69 -11.63 -7.96 2.90
N PHE A 70 -10.85 -8.21 1.84
CA PHE A 70 -10.23 -9.52 1.56
C PHE A 70 -9.31 -9.99 2.70
N HIS A 71 -8.75 -9.06 3.47
CA HIS A 71 -7.83 -9.36 4.55
C HIS A 71 -8.51 -9.77 5.86
N LEU A 72 -9.83 -9.62 6.00
CA LEU A 72 -10.62 -10.08 7.16
C LEU A 72 -10.09 -9.63 8.54
N GLN A 73 -9.40 -8.49 8.63
CA GLN A 73 -8.92 -7.92 9.90
C GLN A 73 -9.53 -6.53 10.07
N PHE A 74 -10.19 -6.30 11.21
CA PHE A 74 -10.98 -5.09 11.40
C PHE A 74 -10.09 -3.86 11.69
N PHE A 75 -9.10 -4.01 12.56
CA PHE A 75 -8.24 -2.90 12.98
C PHE A 75 -7.40 -2.31 11.85
N GLY A 76 -6.96 -3.16 10.90
CA GLY A 76 -6.23 -2.72 9.71
C GLY A 76 -7.12 -2.26 8.56
N PHE A 77 -8.45 -2.32 8.68
CA PHE A 77 -9.35 -2.11 7.55
C PHE A 77 -9.24 -0.69 6.95
N LEU A 78 -9.39 0.34 7.78
CA LEU A 78 -9.35 1.72 7.31
C LEU A 78 -8.00 2.12 6.68
N PRO A 79 -6.83 1.90 7.32
CA PRO A 79 -5.55 2.27 6.72
C PRO A 79 -5.28 1.51 5.41
N ARG A 80 -5.60 0.21 5.32
CA ARG A 80 -5.44 -0.55 4.07
C ARG A 80 -6.40 -0.12 2.97
N MET A 81 -7.63 0.27 3.32
CA MET A 81 -8.56 0.82 2.34
C MET A 81 -8.03 2.14 1.77
N LEU A 82 -7.47 3.02 2.60
CA LEU A 82 -6.89 4.29 2.13
C LEU A 82 -5.66 4.08 1.24
N LEU A 83 -4.77 3.16 1.61
CA LEU A 83 -3.69 2.71 0.71
C LEU A 83 -4.28 2.13 -0.59
N GLY A 84 -5.38 1.40 -0.47
CA GLY A 84 -6.07 0.82 -1.60
C GLY A 84 -6.55 1.88 -2.60
N VAL A 85 -7.11 2.98 -2.09
CA VAL A 85 -7.53 4.15 -2.86
C VAL A 85 -6.32 4.84 -3.50
N LEU A 86 -5.23 5.02 -2.75
CA LEU A 86 -3.99 5.62 -3.24
C LEU A 86 -3.45 4.85 -4.45
N PHE A 87 -3.31 3.53 -4.35
CA PHE A 87 -2.85 2.68 -5.45
C PHE A 87 -3.81 2.70 -6.65
N GLY A 88 -5.13 2.75 -6.40
CA GLY A 88 -6.14 2.92 -7.44
C GLY A 88 -5.97 4.23 -8.23
N TYR A 89 -5.66 5.34 -7.54
CA TYR A 89 -5.35 6.59 -8.22
C TYR A 89 -3.99 6.59 -8.91
N MET A 90 -2.99 5.88 -8.38
CA MET A 90 -1.69 5.74 -9.04
C MET A 90 -1.84 5.10 -10.42
N VAL A 91 -2.57 3.99 -10.55
CA VAL A 91 -2.83 3.39 -11.87
C VAL A 91 -3.73 4.26 -12.74
N TYR A 92 -4.72 4.94 -12.15
CA TYR A 92 -5.63 5.81 -12.89
C TYR A 92 -4.91 6.99 -13.55
N TYR A 93 -3.96 7.63 -12.85
CA TYR A 93 -3.19 8.75 -13.39
C TYR A 93 -1.99 8.31 -14.23
N SER A 94 -1.27 7.26 -13.84
CA SER A 94 -0.09 6.82 -14.59
C SER A 94 -0.42 5.97 -15.83
N GLY A 95 -1.56 5.29 -15.84
CA GLY A 95 -1.87 4.26 -16.83
C GLY A 95 -0.96 3.03 -16.75
N ASN A 96 -0.15 2.90 -15.69
CA ASN A 96 0.85 1.85 -15.55
C ASN A 96 0.67 1.08 -14.24
N ILE A 97 0.37 -0.22 -14.34
CA ILE A 97 0.15 -1.10 -13.19
C ILE A 97 1.42 -1.33 -12.35
N TRP A 98 2.60 -1.16 -12.94
CA TRP A 98 3.86 -1.33 -12.20
C TRP A 98 4.12 -0.21 -11.17
N VAL A 99 3.48 0.95 -11.33
CA VAL A 99 3.59 2.06 -10.37
C VAL A 99 3.01 1.66 -9.00
N PRO A 100 1.73 1.23 -8.88
CA PRO A 100 1.21 0.75 -7.61
C PRO A 100 1.86 -0.57 -7.16
N VAL A 101 2.28 -1.47 -8.06
CA VAL A 101 3.04 -2.69 -7.67
C VAL A 101 4.31 -2.31 -6.90
N PHE A 102 5.09 -1.37 -7.41
CA PHE A 102 6.29 -0.92 -6.73
C PHE A 102 5.98 -0.24 -5.40
N ALA A 103 4.96 0.64 -5.36
CA ALA A 103 4.56 1.32 -4.13
C ALA A 103 4.07 0.33 -3.05
N HIS A 104 3.29 -0.67 -3.44
CA HIS A 104 2.80 -1.72 -2.56
C HIS A 104 3.96 -2.60 -2.05
N PHE A 105 4.88 -3.00 -2.94
CA PHE A 105 6.09 -3.71 -2.54
C PHE A 105 6.88 -2.94 -1.49
N VAL A 106 7.14 -1.64 -1.72
CA VAL A 106 7.88 -0.80 -0.77
C VAL A 106 7.16 -0.73 0.58
N ASN A 107 5.84 -0.54 0.58
CA ASN A 107 5.04 -0.49 1.80
C ASN A 107 5.17 -1.80 2.62
N ASN A 108 5.04 -2.96 1.97
CA ASN A 108 5.09 -4.25 2.66
C ASN A 108 6.52 -4.61 3.06
N ALA A 109 7.52 -4.32 2.21
CA ALA A 109 8.92 -4.55 2.52
C ALA A 109 9.37 -3.70 3.73
N ALA A 110 8.92 -2.44 3.82
CA ALA A 110 9.18 -1.59 4.98
C ALA A 110 8.57 -2.21 6.25
N ALA A 111 7.33 -2.69 6.20
CA ALA A 111 6.70 -3.36 7.34
C ALA A 111 7.48 -4.61 7.80
N VAL A 112 7.89 -5.47 6.86
CA VAL A 112 8.72 -6.66 7.15
C VAL A 112 10.06 -6.27 7.77
N LEU A 113 10.73 -5.27 7.20
CA LEU A 113 12.02 -4.79 7.69
C LEU A 113 11.91 -4.21 9.10
N PHE A 114 10.90 -3.37 9.36
CA PHE A 114 10.70 -2.79 10.69
C PHE A 114 10.41 -3.85 11.74
N PHE A 115 9.58 -4.84 11.40
CA PHE A 115 9.33 -5.97 12.30
C PHE A 115 10.64 -6.71 12.63
N TYR A 116 11.45 -7.02 11.62
CA TYR A 116 12.74 -7.70 11.82
C TYR A 116 13.69 -6.90 12.72
N LEU A 117 13.82 -5.58 12.50
CA LEU A 117 14.69 -4.72 13.31
C LEU A 117 14.26 -4.67 14.78
N ASN A 118 12.95 -4.60 15.04
CA ASN A 118 12.40 -4.58 16.39
C ASN A 118 12.51 -5.95 17.07
N HIS A 119 12.16 -7.03 16.37
CA HIS A 119 12.26 -8.40 16.88
C HIS A 119 13.69 -8.75 17.31
N ASN A 120 14.68 -8.29 16.55
CA ASN A 120 16.11 -8.50 16.86
C ASN A 120 16.70 -7.43 17.79
N GLN A 121 15.88 -6.53 18.36
CA GLN A 121 16.30 -5.46 19.28
C GLN A 121 17.42 -4.56 18.72
N ILE A 122 17.50 -4.44 17.40
CA ILE A 122 18.48 -3.57 16.71
C ILE A 122 18.10 -2.10 16.90
N THR A 123 16.81 -1.82 17.05
CA THR A 123 16.26 -0.48 17.30
C THR A 123 15.49 -0.47 18.62
N SER A 124 15.75 0.52 19.48
CA SER A 124 15.08 0.71 20.78
C SER A 124 13.64 1.23 20.70
N ASN A 125 13.14 1.52 19.49
CA ASN A 125 11.83 2.14 19.31
C ASN A 125 10.75 1.07 19.16
N ASN A 126 9.69 1.18 19.97
CA ASN A 126 8.47 0.42 19.79
C ASN A 126 7.85 0.80 18.44
N ILE A 127 7.62 -0.21 17.60
CA ILE A 127 7.08 -0.06 16.24
C ILE A 127 5.73 0.69 16.27
N ASP A 128 4.95 0.49 17.33
CA ASP A 128 3.64 1.10 17.54
C ASP A 128 3.68 2.64 17.71
N ASN A 129 4.85 3.20 18.04
CA ASN A 129 5.03 4.64 18.26
C ASN A 129 5.60 5.38 17.04
N ILE A 130 5.99 4.68 15.97
CA ILE A 130 6.60 5.31 14.79
C ILE A 130 5.54 6.14 14.05
N GLY A 131 5.74 7.46 14.01
CA GLY A 131 4.81 8.42 13.38
C GLY A 131 3.61 8.83 14.23
N THR A 132 3.43 8.22 15.42
CA THR A 132 2.38 8.52 16.40
C THR A 132 2.93 9.02 17.74
N GLY A 133 4.25 8.91 17.96
CA GLY A 133 4.94 9.42 19.13
C GLY A 133 4.97 10.94 19.18
N GLN A 134 5.05 11.50 20.40
CA GLN A 134 5.00 12.95 20.64
C GLN A 134 6.02 13.76 19.82
N ASN A 135 7.15 13.15 19.42
CA ASN A 135 8.22 13.82 18.68
C ASN A 135 8.27 13.49 17.18
N ASP A 136 7.39 12.62 16.68
CA ASP A 136 7.49 12.04 15.33
C ASP A 136 6.33 12.44 14.40
N TYR A 137 5.35 13.22 14.86
CA TYR A 137 4.21 13.67 14.03
C TYR A 137 4.65 14.44 12.78
N TRP A 138 5.80 15.11 12.81
CA TRP A 138 6.36 15.81 11.66
C TRP A 138 6.73 14.86 10.52
N LEU A 139 7.16 13.62 10.82
CA LEU A 139 7.44 12.59 9.80
C LEU A 139 6.17 12.21 9.04
N ALA A 140 5.05 12.07 9.76
CA ALA A 140 3.76 11.79 9.14
C ALA A 140 3.31 12.95 8.23
N ILE A 141 3.49 14.20 8.68
CA ILE A 141 3.17 15.39 7.87
C ILE A 141 4.04 15.46 6.61
N VAL A 142 5.36 15.28 6.75
CA VAL A 142 6.29 15.29 5.60
C VAL A 142 5.95 14.18 4.61
N SER A 143 5.67 12.96 5.09
CA SER A 143 5.25 11.85 4.25
C SER A 143 3.95 12.17 3.50
N ALA A 144 2.95 12.72 4.18
CA ALA A 144 1.69 13.12 3.57
C ALA A 144 1.88 14.20 2.49
N LEU A 145 2.75 15.18 2.73
CA LEU A 145 3.09 16.22 1.75
C LEU A 145 3.79 15.65 0.53
N ILE A 146 4.72 14.71 0.71
CA ILE A 146 5.40 14.02 -0.40
C ILE A 146 4.41 13.22 -1.22
N VAL A 147 3.54 12.42 -0.58
CA VAL A 147 2.50 11.66 -1.27
C VAL A 147 1.57 12.60 -2.04
N PHE A 148 1.14 13.70 -1.43
CA PHE A 148 0.30 14.69 -2.11
C PHE A 148 1.01 15.31 -3.33
N ALA A 149 2.28 15.71 -3.19
CA ALA A 149 3.06 16.28 -4.26
C ALA A 149 3.24 15.29 -5.43
N LEU A 150 3.58 14.03 -5.13
CA LEU A 150 3.72 12.98 -6.14
C LEU A 150 2.40 12.75 -6.88
N MET A 151 1.28 12.63 -6.15
CA MET A 151 -0.04 12.45 -6.76
C MET A 151 -0.45 13.66 -7.61
N PHE A 152 -0.13 14.88 -7.17
CA PHE A 152 -0.36 16.10 -7.95
C PHE A 152 0.46 16.11 -9.24
N LEU A 153 1.74 15.73 -9.18
CA LEU A 153 2.61 15.64 -10.35
C LEU A 153 2.11 14.58 -11.35
N MET A 154 1.71 13.40 -10.86
CA MET A 154 1.13 12.35 -11.70
C MET A 154 -0.15 12.82 -12.40
N ARG A 155 -1.05 13.46 -11.66
CA ARG A 155 -2.27 14.05 -12.23
C ARG A 155 -1.96 15.12 -13.27
N ARG A 156 -1.00 16.00 -13.01
CA ARG A 156 -0.61 17.06 -13.97
C ARG A 156 -0.02 16.45 -15.25
N HIS A 157 0.79 15.41 -15.12
CA HIS A 157 1.36 14.69 -16.24
C HIS A 157 0.27 14.02 -17.09
N GLU A 158 -0.71 13.38 -16.45
CA GLU A 158 -1.88 12.79 -17.12
C GLU A 158 -2.69 13.83 -17.91
N LEU A 159 -2.98 14.98 -17.30
CA LEU A 159 -3.72 16.06 -17.95
C LEU A 159 -2.97 16.63 -19.17
N LYS A 160 -1.63 16.73 -19.11
CA LYS A 160 -0.80 17.14 -20.26
C LYS A 160 -0.91 16.15 -21.42
N ILE A 161 -0.88 14.85 -21.13
CA ILE A 161 -0.98 13.81 -22.16
C ILE A 161 -2.38 13.82 -22.78
N ARG A 162 -3.44 13.93 -21.96
CA ARG A 162 -4.83 13.89 -22.45
C ARG A 162 -5.29 15.16 -23.15
N ASN A 163 -4.76 16.32 -22.79
CA ASN A 163 -5.16 17.59 -23.38
C ASN A 163 -3.98 18.56 -23.51
N PRO A 164 -3.14 18.39 -24.55
CA PRO A 164 -1.93 19.19 -24.73
C PRO A 164 -2.21 20.69 -24.97
N TYR A 165 -3.46 21.07 -25.29
CA TYR A 165 -3.85 22.43 -25.63
C TYR A 165 -4.46 23.23 -24.47
N LYS A 166 -4.66 22.64 -23.28
CA LYS A 166 -5.31 23.30 -22.12
C LYS A 166 -4.35 23.89 -21.06
N LEU A 167 -3.03 23.74 -21.25
CA LEU A 167 -2.03 24.06 -20.22
C LEU A 167 -1.03 25.17 -20.61
N ASN A 168 -1.32 25.91 -21.68
CA ASN A 168 -0.62 27.14 -22.05
C ASN A 168 -1.50 28.35 -21.75
#